data_AF-A0A2D6PNZ6-F1
#
_entry.id   AF-A0A2D6PNZ6-F1
#
_cell.length_a   1.000
_cell.length_b   1.000
_cell.length_c   1.000
_cell.angle_alpha   90.00
_cell.angle_beta   90.00
_cell.angle_gamma   90.00
#
_symmetry.space_group_name_H-M   'P 1'
#
loop_
_entity.id
_entity.type
_entity.pdbx_description
1 polymer ?
#
loop_
_entity_poly.entity_id
_entity_poly.type
_entity_poly.pdbx_seq_one_letter_code
_entity_poly.pdbx_strand_id
1 'polypeptide(L)'
;MTTSSQEAALRALRDLHGEVDRDAARLAAHHESRIHCARGCADCCVDDLTVFEVEAENIRERFPAVLAENRPHPPGRCAFLDSDGACRIYEARPYVCRTQGLPLLGFTETPEGEITESRDICPLNAEGEPLDALPHAEMWLLGTVELRLQRVQAGFGDPDDRVALRDLLPGV
;
A
#
# COMPACT_ATOMS: atom_id res chain seq x y z
N MET A 1 11.77 -13.60 -24.22
CA MET A 1 11.51 -12.14 -24.34
C MET A 1 10.66 -11.61 -23.19
N THR A 2 9.76 -12.42 -22.61
CA THR A 2 8.93 -12.12 -21.42
C THR A 2 9.72 -11.68 -20.17
N THR A 3 10.83 -12.34 -19.85
CA THR A 3 11.64 -12.04 -18.64
C THR A 3 12.19 -10.61 -18.63
N SER A 4 12.65 -10.09 -19.77
CA SER A 4 13.19 -8.73 -19.86
C SER A 4 12.12 -7.64 -19.65
N SER A 5 10.86 -7.91 -20.00
CA SER A 5 9.74 -6.99 -19.76
C SER A 5 9.35 -6.98 -18.29
N GLN A 6 9.24 -8.16 -17.69
CA GLN A 6 8.91 -8.33 -16.28
C GLN A 6 9.97 -7.69 -15.37
N GLU A 7 11.26 -7.90 -15.65
CA GLU A 7 12.34 -7.23 -14.92
C GLU A 7 12.27 -5.70 -15.04
N ALA A 8 11.91 -5.18 -16.21
CA ALA A 8 11.75 -3.74 -16.42
C ALA A 8 10.57 -3.18 -15.63
N ALA A 9 9.45 -3.91 -15.58
CA ALA A 9 8.29 -3.55 -14.77
C ALA A 9 8.60 -3.59 -13.27
N LEU A 10 9.34 -4.59 -12.79
CA LEU A 10 9.79 -4.66 -11.39
C LEU A 10 10.73 -3.52 -11.01
N ARG A 11 11.62 -3.10 -11.92
CA ARG A 11 12.43 -1.88 -11.73
C ARG A 11 11.54 -0.64 -11.64
N ALA A 12 10.62 -0.47 -12.59
CA ALA A 12 9.67 0.65 -12.59
C ALA A 12 8.78 0.68 -11.33
N LEU A 13 8.38 -0.49 -10.81
CA LEU A 13 7.66 -0.60 -9.55
C LEU A 13 8.49 -0.07 -8.38
N ARG A 14 9.75 -0.52 -8.28
CA ARG A 14 10.64 -0.10 -7.20
C ARG A 14 10.92 1.41 -7.24
N ASP A 15 11.08 1.96 -8.44
CA ASP A 15 11.22 3.41 -8.63
C ASP A 15 9.95 4.16 -8.20
N LEU A 16 8.77 3.65 -8.58
CA LEU A 16 7.48 4.22 -8.17
C LEU A 16 7.29 4.15 -6.64
N HIS A 17 7.60 3.01 -6.02
CA HIS A 17 7.58 2.87 -4.56
C HIS A 17 8.53 3.85 -3.88
N GLY A 18 9.73 4.07 -4.45
CA GLY A 18 10.69 5.04 -3.93
C GLY A 18 10.22 6.50 -4.06
N GLU A 19 9.50 6.84 -5.13
CA GLU A 19 8.81 8.13 -5.25
C GLU A 19 7.73 8.28 -4.19
N VAL A 20 6.86 7.27 -4.04
CA VAL A 20 5.80 7.26 -3.03
C VAL A 20 6.38 7.43 -1.64
N ASP A 21 7.43 6.70 -1.29
CA ASP A 21 8.07 6.80 0.02
C ASP A 21 8.58 8.22 0.31
N ARG A 22 9.21 8.88 -0.68
CA ARG A 22 9.69 10.26 -0.52
C ARG A 22 8.54 11.25 -0.31
N ASP A 23 7.51 11.16 -1.13
CA ASP A 23 6.37 12.08 -1.06
C ASP A 23 5.53 11.85 0.21
N ALA A 24 5.32 10.58 0.56
CA ALA A 24 4.68 10.17 1.81
C ALA A 24 5.47 10.64 3.03
N ALA A 25 6.80 10.51 3.03
CA ALA A 25 7.63 10.98 4.14
C ALA A 25 7.58 12.51 4.30
N ARG A 26 7.57 13.25 3.17
CA ARG A 26 7.38 14.71 3.21
C ARG A 26 6.04 15.09 3.83
N LEU A 27 4.97 14.40 3.44
CA LEU A 27 3.65 14.67 3.97
C LEU A 27 3.53 14.25 5.45
N ALA A 28 4.10 13.12 5.82
CA ALA A 28 4.15 12.65 7.21
C ALA A 28 4.91 13.64 8.11
N ALA A 29 6.01 14.22 7.63
CA ALA A 29 6.76 15.24 8.36
C ALA A 29 5.95 16.54 8.55
N HIS A 30 5.16 16.93 7.55
CA HIS A 30 4.23 18.07 7.67
C HIS A 30 3.14 17.81 8.73
N HIS A 31 2.74 16.54 8.90
CA HIS A 31 1.76 16.10 9.89
C HIS A 31 2.40 15.43 11.13
N GLU A 32 3.66 15.74 11.45
CA GLU A 32 4.43 15.00 12.47
C GLU A 32 3.76 14.94 13.85
N SER A 33 2.92 15.93 14.17
CA SER A 33 2.21 16.02 15.45
C SER A 33 1.13 14.96 15.64
N ARG A 34 0.67 14.30 14.56
CA ARG A 34 -0.43 13.30 14.60
C ARG A 34 -0.07 11.95 13.97
N ILE A 35 1.03 11.85 13.23
CA ILE A 35 1.38 10.61 12.52
C ILE A 35 2.11 9.65 13.47
N HIS A 36 1.45 8.54 13.78
CA HIS A 36 2.00 7.44 14.60
C HIS A 36 2.46 6.23 13.77
N CYS A 37 2.31 6.27 12.45
CA CYS A 37 2.61 5.14 11.57
C CYS A 37 4.13 4.87 11.52
N ALA A 38 4.55 3.70 12.00
CA ALA A 38 5.91 3.20 11.95
C ALA A 38 5.92 1.67 11.90
N ARG A 39 7.09 1.04 11.75
CA ARG A 39 7.20 -0.41 11.89
C ARG A 39 6.74 -0.83 13.29
N GLY A 40 5.78 -1.75 13.36
CA GLY A 40 5.13 -2.17 14.60
C GLY A 40 3.77 -1.50 14.85
N CYS A 41 3.43 -0.43 14.13
CA CYS A 41 2.04 0.01 14.02
C CYS A 41 1.28 -0.93 13.08
N ALA A 42 0.19 -1.53 13.57
CA ALA A 42 -0.52 -2.59 12.85
C ALA A 42 -2.04 -2.37 12.75
N ASP A 43 -2.58 -1.25 13.21
CA ASP A 43 -4.03 -1.01 13.26
C ASP A 43 -4.70 -1.03 11.89
N CYS A 44 -4.00 -0.57 10.85
CA CYS A 44 -4.46 -0.64 9.47
C CYS A 44 -4.04 -1.93 8.74
N CYS A 45 -3.32 -2.83 9.40
CA CYS A 45 -2.88 -4.11 8.82
C CYS A 45 -4.02 -5.13 8.87
N VAL A 46 -4.97 -4.94 7.98
CA VAL A 46 -6.14 -5.81 7.79
C VAL A 46 -5.82 -6.99 6.87
N ASP A 47 -6.66 -8.01 6.97
CA ASP A 47 -6.63 -9.17 6.09
C ASP A 47 -7.24 -8.85 4.71
N ASP A 48 -7.26 -9.84 3.81
CA ASP A 48 -7.97 -9.81 2.52
C ASP A 48 -7.51 -8.73 1.52
N LEU A 49 -6.42 -8.02 1.82
CA LEU A 49 -5.78 -7.10 0.89
C LEU A 49 -5.25 -7.86 -0.31
N THR A 50 -5.68 -7.43 -1.50
CA THR A 50 -5.10 -7.85 -2.77
C THR A 50 -4.20 -6.78 -3.33
N VAL A 51 -3.16 -7.20 -4.04
CA VAL A 51 -2.20 -6.33 -4.72
C VAL A 51 -2.09 -6.76 -6.18
N PHE A 52 -1.55 -5.89 -7.02
CA PHE A 52 -1.22 -6.31 -8.39
C PHE A 52 -0.14 -7.39 -8.37
N GLU A 53 -0.15 -8.26 -9.38
CA GLU A 53 0.82 -9.35 -9.50
C GLU A 53 2.28 -8.86 -9.43
N VAL A 54 2.60 -7.72 -10.04
CA VAL A 54 3.94 -7.12 -10.01
C VAL A 54 4.40 -6.76 -8.59
N GLU A 55 3.49 -6.35 -7.71
CA GLU A 55 3.81 -6.09 -6.30
C GLU A 55 4.02 -7.39 -5.52
N ALA A 56 3.18 -8.40 -5.80
CA ALA A 56 3.33 -9.75 -5.26
C ALA A 56 4.69 -10.35 -5.65
N GLU A 57 5.09 -10.22 -6.92
CA GLU A 57 6.38 -10.73 -7.40
C GLU A 57 7.56 -9.98 -6.76
N ASN A 58 7.47 -8.66 -6.61
CA ASN A 58 8.48 -7.90 -5.88
C ASN A 58 8.63 -8.37 -4.41
N ILE A 59 7.56 -8.81 -3.76
CA ILE A 59 7.63 -9.44 -2.44
C ILE A 59 8.33 -10.80 -2.53
N ARG A 60 7.98 -11.64 -3.52
CA ARG A 60 8.63 -12.95 -3.73
C ARG A 60 10.13 -12.82 -3.96
N GLU A 61 10.56 -11.87 -4.80
CA GLU A 61 11.98 -11.62 -5.07
C GLU A 61 12.75 -11.16 -3.82
N ARG A 62 12.16 -10.28 -3.02
CA ARG A 62 12.86 -9.62 -1.91
C ARG A 62 12.81 -10.40 -0.60
N PHE A 63 11.78 -11.22 -0.38
CA PHE A 63 11.53 -11.90 0.88
C PHE A 63 11.27 -13.42 0.73
N PRO A 64 12.06 -14.18 -0.05
CA PRO A 64 11.82 -15.59 -0.30
C PRO A 64 11.85 -16.45 0.99
N ALA A 65 12.73 -16.12 1.94
CA ALA A 65 12.80 -16.81 3.23
C ALA A 65 11.55 -16.55 4.08
N VAL A 66 10.99 -15.34 4.04
CA VAL A 66 9.72 -15.06 4.73
C VAL A 66 8.64 -15.97 4.17
N LEU A 67 8.52 -16.05 2.84
CA LEU A 67 7.50 -16.88 2.21
C LEU A 67 7.71 -18.38 2.46
N ALA A 68 8.94 -18.87 2.54
CA ALA A 68 9.21 -20.29 2.74
C ALA A 68 9.02 -20.76 4.20
N GLU A 69 9.41 -19.93 5.16
CA GLU A 69 9.62 -20.38 6.55
C GLU A 69 8.48 -19.97 7.49
N ASN A 70 7.61 -19.06 7.06
CA ASN A 70 6.64 -18.43 7.94
C ASN A 70 5.22 -18.85 7.64
N ARG A 71 4.46 -19.13 8.69
CA ARG A 71 3.00 -19.25 8.60
C ARG A 71 2.36 -17.86 8.58
N PRO A 72 1.24 -17.71 7.87
CA PRO A 72 0.48 -16.47 7.90
C PRO A 72 -0.03 -16.18 9.30
N HIS A 73 -0.09 -14.89 9.65
CA HIS A 73 -0.83 -14.44 10.83
C HIS A 73 -2.28 -14.96 10.77
N PRO A 74 -2.89 -15.32 11.92
CA PRO A 74 -4.30 -15.70 11.97
C PRO A 74 -5.23 -14.75 11.20
N PRO A 75 -6.31 -15.27 10.59
CA PRO A 75 -7.28 -14.46 9.86
C PRO A 75 -7.82 -13.26 10.65
N GLY A 76 -8.18 -12.21 9.92
CA GLY A 76 -8.66 -10.93 10.49
C GLY A 76 -7.58 -9.86 10.67
N ARG A 77 -6.32 -10.20 10.41
CA ARG A 77 -5.19 -9.27 10.31
C ARG A 77 -4.28 -9.67 9.15
N CYS A 78 -3.47 -8.72 8.68
CA CYS A 78 -2.56 -8.96 7.57
C CYS A 78 -1.67 -10.20 7.84
N ALA A 79 -1.63 -11.11 6.86
CA ALA A 79 -0.90 -12.37 6.96
C ALA A 79 0.62 -12.21 7.23
N PHE A 80 1.20 -11.05 6.90
CA PHE A 80 2.62 -10.75 7.07
C PHE A 80 3.02 -10.20 8.45
N LEU A 81 2.09 -10.01 9.38
CA LEU A 81 2.43 -9.59 10.74
C LEU A 81 3.11 -10.74 11.50
N ASP A 82 4.21 -10.46 12.21
CA ASP A 82 4.75 -11.36 13.23
C ASP A 82 3.92 -11.32 14.54
N SER A 83 4.36 -12.11 15.54
CA SER A 83 3.68 -12.21 16.83
C SER A 83 3.67 -10.89 17.62
N ASP A 84 4.59 -9.98 17.32
CA ASP A 84 4.70 -8.68 17.97
C ASP A 84 3.98 -7.58 17.17
N GLY A 85 3.31 -7.94 16.06
CA GLY A 85 2.61 -7.01 15.18
C GLY A 85 3.52 -6.25 14.22
N ALA A 86 4.79 -6.62 14.08
CA ALA A 86 5.67 -6.05 13.07
C ALA A 86 5.50 -6.74 11.71
N CYS A 87 5.49 -5.94 10.63
CA CYS A 87 5.39 -6.46 9.27
C CYS A 87 6.73 -7.11 8.86
N ARG A 88 6.68 -8.40 8.47
CA ARG A 88 7.85 -9.17 8.03
C ARG A 88 8.40 -8.72 6.66
N ILE A 89 7.61 -7.98 5.89
CA ILE A 89 7.98 -7.44 4.56
C ILE A 89 7.99 -5.90 4.54
N TYR A 90 8.26 -5.25 5.68
CA TYR A 90 8.07 -3.79 5.85
C TYR A 90 8.71 -2.93 4.74
N GLU A 91 9.88 -3.34 4.24
CA GLU A 91 10.63 -2.62 3.19
C GLU A 91 10.11 -2.85 1.75
N ALA A 92 9.32 -3.90 1.52
CA ALA A 92 8.63 -4.19 0.26
C ALA A 92 7.11 -4.08 0.41
N ARG A 93 6.64 -3.29 1.38
CA ARG A 93 5.22 -3.00 1.53
C ARG A 93 4.62 -2.56 0.19
N PRO A 94 3.45 -3.09 -0.20
CA PRO A 94 2.72 -2.61 -1.37
C PRO A 94 2.38 -1.14 -1.26
N TYR A 95 2.04 -0.51 -2.39
CA TYR A 95 1.67 0.90 -2.48
C TYR A 95 0.64 1.31 -1.43
N VAL A 96 -0.46 0.55 -1.30
CA VAL A 96 -1.54 0.85 -0.33
C VAL A 96 -0.99 0.97 1.09
N CYS A 97 -0.06 0.10 1.49
CA CYS A 97 0.52 0.10 2.83
C CYS A 97 1.54 1.23 3.06
N ARG A 98 2.04 1.89 2.00
CA ARG A 98 3.00 3.01 2.11
C ARG A 98 2.30 4.33 2.40
N THR A 99 1.06 4.47 1.94
CA THR A 99 0.27 5.69 2.07
C THR A 99 -0.77 5.59 3.19
N GLN A 100 -1.14 4.36 3.57
CA GLN A 100 -2.02 4.10 4.71
C GLN A 100 -1.47 4.76 5.99
N GLY A 101 -2.26 5.66 6.57
CA GLY A 101 -1.90 6.45 7.75
C GLY A 101 -1.82 7.95 7.50
N LEU A 102 -1.56 8.37 6.26
CA LEU A 102 -1.61 9.78 5.86
C LEU A 102 -3.07 10.27 5.81
N PRO A 103 -3.32 11.59 5.85
CA PRO A 103 -4.58 12.15 5.37
C PRO A 103 -4.75 11.81 3.89
N LEU A 104 -5.79 11.06 3.55
CA LEU A 104 -6.12 10.62 2.20
C LEU A 104 -7.24 11.49 1.63
N LEU A 105 -7.11 11.83 0.35
CA LEU A 105 -8.11 12.56 -0.42
C LEU A 105 -8.49 11.72 -1.64
N GLY A 106 -9.77 11.40 -1.78
CA GLY A 106 -10.32 10.66 -2.91
C GLY A 106 -11.49 11.38 -3.56
N PHE A 107 -11.78 11.01 -4.81
CA PHE A 107 -12.96 11.46 -5.54
C PHE A 107 -13.66 10.26 -6.15
N THR A 108 -14.97 10.15 -5.95
CA THR A 108 -15.78 9.05 -6.47
C THR A 108 -17.05 9.58 -7.11
N GLU A 109 -17.44 9.02 -8.24
CA GLU A 109 -18.70 9.34 -8.91
C GLU A 109 -19.83 8.47 -8.32
N THR A 110 -20.94 9.09 -7.92
CA THR A 110 -22.14 8.37 -7.50
C THR A 110 -22.84 7.74 -8.70
N PRO A 111 -23.75 6.77 -8.50
CA PRO A 111 -24.57 6.22 -9.59
C PRO A 111 -25.36 7.29 -10.38
N GLU A 112 -25.63 8.44 -9.78
CA GLU A 112 -26.33 9.58 -10.38
C GLU A 112 -25.41 10.51 -11.18
N GLY A 113 -24.10 10.23 -11.22
CA GLY A 113 -23.10 11.03 -11.93
C GLY A 113 -22.53 12.20 -11.14
N GLU A 114 -22.76 12.24 -9.82
CA GLU A 114 -22.21 13.30 -8.95
C GLU A 114 -20.81 12.93 -8.48
N ILE A 115 -19.85 13.85 -8.61
CA ILE A 115 -18.50 13.64 -8.05
C ILE A 115 -18.50 14.05 -6.58
N THR A 116 -18.21 13.09 -5.71
CA THR A 116 -18.10 13.25 -4.26
C THR A 116 -16.65 13.19 -3.82
N GLU A 117 -16.29 14.08 -2.92
CA GLU A 117 -14.98 14.09 -2.28
C GLU A 117 -15.02 13.23 -1.01
N SER A 118 -14.02 12.38 -0.83
CA SER A 118 -13.82 11.59 0.39
C SER A 118 -12.49 11.95 1.04
N ARG A 119 -12.53 12.09 2.37
CA ARG A 119 -11.35 12.36 3.20
C ARG A 119 -11.27 11.30 4.27
N ASP A 120 -10.11 10.70 4.44
CA ASP A 120 -9.90 9.66 5.44
C ASP A 120 -8.51 9.77 6.07
N ILE A 121 -8.36 9.22 7.27
CA ILE A 121 -7.09 9.07 7.96
C ILE A 121 -7.16 7.87 8.89
N CYS A 122 -6.01 7.26 9.18
CA CYS A 122 -5.96 6.21 10.19
C CYS A 122 -6.56 6.71 11.53
N PRO A 123 -7.44 5.93 12.19
CA PRO A 123 -8.05 6.33 13.46
C PRO A 123 -7.04 6.70 14.55
N LEU A 124 -5.85 6.08 14.54
CA LEU A 124 -4.76 6.44 15.47
C LEU A 124 -4.19 7.83 15.22
N ASN A 125 -4.29 8.35 13.99
CA ASN A 125 -3.78 9.65 13.58
C ASN A 125 -4.89 10.71 13.49
N ALA A 126 -6.12 10.39 13.94
CA ALA A 126 -7.29 11.25 13.81
C ALA A 126 -7.30 12.43 14.80
N GLU A 127 -6.49 12.38 15.86
CA GLU A 127 -6.35 13.49 16.80
C GLU A 127 -5.59 14.66 16.15
N GLY A 128 -6.16 15.87 16.25
CA GLY A 128 -5.59 17.07 15.65
C GLY A 128 -6.63 17.91 14.90
N GLU A 129 -6.16 18.72 13.96
CA GLU A 129 -7.05 19.52 13.11
C GLU A 129 -7.97 18.60 12.27
N PRO A 130 -9.29 18.88 12.21
CA PRO A 130 -10.21 18.07 11.42
C PRO A 130 -9.82 17.99 9.94
N LEU A 131 -10.04 16.84 9.31
CA LEU A 131 -9.69 16.64 7.90
C LEU A 131 -10.36 17.64 6.96
N ASP A 132 -11.59 18.07 7.26
CA ASP A 132 -12.34 19.05 6.45
C ASP A 132 -11.70 20.44 6.43
N ALA A 133 -10.86 20.76 7.42
CA ALA A 133 -10.11 22.01 7.48
C ALA A 133 -8.77 21.94 6.73
N LEU A 134 -8.28 20.74 6.39
CA LEU A 134 -7.01 20.59 5.70
C LEU A 134 -7.08 21.04 4.23
N PRO A 135 -6.11 21.79 3.73
CA PRO A 135 -5.98 22.02 2.30
C PRO A 135 -5.71 20.71 1.54
N HIS A 136 -6.25 20.55 0.33
CA HIS A 136 -5.99 19.36 -0.51
C HIS A 136 -4.50 19.10 -0.75
N ALA A 137 -3.68 20.16 -0.81
CA ALA A 137 -2.22 20.06 -0.98
C ALA A 137 -1.52 19.39 0.22
N GLU A 138 -2.19 19.29 1.36
CA GLU A 138 -1.73 18.64 2.59
C GLU A 138 -2.36 17.25 2.77
N MET A 139 -2.90 16.67 1.70
CA MET A 139 -3.48 15.34 1.68
C MET A 139 -2.88 14.51 0.53
N TRP A 140 -2.82 13.21 0.73
CA TRP A 140 -2.40 12.26 -0.28
C TRP A 140 -3.56 12.00 -1.25
N LEU A 141 -3.42 12.46 -2.50
CA LEU A 141 -4.42 12.26 -3.54
C LEU A 141 -4.41 10.82 -4.07
N LEU A 142 -5.49 10.09 -3.80
CA LEU A 142 -5.75 8.76 -4.34
C LEU A 142 -6.11 8.83 -5.83
N GLY A 143 -5.68 7.83 -6.58
CA GLY A 143 -5.95 7.60 -8.00
C GLY A 143 -4.73 7.82 -8.89
N THR A 144 -3.90 8.84 -8.60
CA THR A 144 -2.78 9.19 -9.50
C THR A 144 -1.68 8.12 -9.54
N VAL A 145 -1.31 7.59 -8.38
CA VAL A 145 -0.29 6.53 -8.28
C VAL A 145 -0.86 5.19 -8.69
N GLU A 146 -2.14 4.93 -8.42
CA GLU A 146 -2.87 3.73 -8.81
C GLU A 146 -2.89 3.59 -10.34
N LEU A 147 -3.14 4.68 -11.08
CA LEU A 147 -3.05 4.69 -12.54
C LEU A 147 -1.63 4.40 -13.05
N ARG A 148 -0.60 4.91 -12.36
CA ARG A 148 0.80 4.62 -12.69
C ARG A 148 1.15 3.16 -12.40
N LEU A 149 0.68 2.63 -11.27
CA LEU A 149 0.88 1.26 -10.85
C LEU A 149 0.18 0.28 -11.81
N GLN A 150 -1.03 0.60 -12.28
CA GLN A 150 -1.73 -0.18 -13.30
C GLN A 150 -0.94 -0.24 -14.62
N ARG A 151 -0.27 0.87 -15.01
CA ARG A 151 0.63 0.86 -16.17
C ARG A 151 1.86 -0.02 -15.95
N VAL A 152 2.41 -0.04 -14.74
CA VAL A 152 3.51 -0.93 -14.37
C VAL A 152 3.04 -2.39 -14.44
N GLN A 153 1.86 -2.72 -13.91
CA GLN A 153 1.25 -4.05 -14.00
C GLN A 153 1.07 -4.49 -15.47
N ALA A 154 0.54 -3.62 -16.33
CA ALA A 154 0.37 -3.93 -17.76
C ALA A 154 1.69 -4.22 -18.49
N GLY A 155 2.83 -3.73 -17.99
CA GLY A 155 4.17 -4.08 -18.49
C GLY A 155 4.73 -5.39 -17.94
N PHE A 156 4.12 -5.91 -16.87
CA PHE A 156 4.50 -7.14 -16.18
C PHE A 156 3.68 -8.36 -16.63
N GLY A 157 2.35 -8.22 -16.63
CA GLY A 157 1.39 -9.31 -16.84
C GLY A 157 -0.01 -8.79 -17.19
N ASP A 158 -1.04 -9.55 -16.84
CA ASP A 158 -2.43 -9.14 -17.06
C ASP A 158 -2.75 -7.89 -16.22
N PRO A 159 -3.30 -6.80 -16.80
CA PRO A 159 -3.62 -5.58 -16.06
C PRO A 159 -4.64 -5.78 -14.92
N ASP A 160 -5.45 -6.83 -14.98
CA ASP A 160 -6.50 -7.12 -14.02
C ASP A 160 -6.07 -8.17 -12.96
N ASP A 161 -4.87 -8.74 -13.09
CA ASP A 161 -4.39 -9.76 -12.15
C ASP A 161 -4.12 -9.18 -10.76
N ARG A 162 -4.83 -9.75 -9.79
CA ARG A 162 -4.75 -9.42 -8.36
C ARG A 162 -4.39 -10.67 -7.56
N VAL A 163 -3.43 -10.52 -6.65
CA VAL A 163 -2.97 -11.59 -5.76
C VAL A 163 -3.31 -11.18 -4.33
N ALA A 164 -3.99 -12.03 -3.58
CA ALA A 164 -4.18 -11.79 -2.15
C ALA A 164 -2.83 -11.91 -1.44
N LEU A 165 -2.51 -10.96 -0.54
CA LEU A 165 -1.25 -10.99 0.21
C LEU A 165 -1.11 -12.27 1.03
N ARG A 166 -2.24 -12.81 1.53
CA ARG A 166 -2.27 -14.06 2.29
C ARG A 166 -1.75 -15.23 1.45
N ASP A 167 -2.18 -15.34 0.20
CA ASP A 167 -1.83 -16.45 -0.72
C ASP A 167 -0.34 -16.52 -1.07
N LEU A 168 0.46 -15.51 -0.70
CA LEU A 168 1.91 -15.56 -0.84
C LEU A 168 2.59 -16.46 0.21
N LEU A 169 1.89 -16.78 1.30
CA LEU A 169 2.40 -17.60 2.40
C LEU A 169 1.86 -19.03 2.32
N PRO A 170 2.61 -20.02 2.83
CA PRO A 170 2.24 -21.43 2.74
C PRO A 170 1.09 -21.79 3.70
N GLY A 171 0.31 -22.80 3.31
CA GLY A 171 -0.73 -23.37 4.16
C GLY A 171 -1.96 -22.49 4.33
N VAL A 172 -2.20 -21.61 3.36
CA VAL A 172 -3.47 -20.89 3.15
C VAL A 172 -4.47 -21.79 2.45
#